data_AF-A0A318QXX5-F1
#
_entry.id   AF-A0A318QXX5-F1
#
_cell.length_a   1.000
_cell.length_b   1.000
_cell.length_c   1.000
_cell.angle_alpha   90.00
_cell.angle_beta   90.00
_cell.angle_gamma   90.00
#
_symmetry.space_group_name_H-M   'P 1'
#
loop_
_entity.id
_entity.type
_entity.pdbx_description
1 polymer ?
#
loop_
_entity_poly.entity_id
_entity_poly.type
_entity_poly.pdbx_seq_one_letter_code
_entity_poly.pdbx_strand_id
1 'polypeptide(L)' 'MALRRTIYRLTGLDGAPHHVLDAPYESIDAALRAANSWCDGQGLRCTIKDRGIGVQVLAGNGTWRTVCYPSNCLQTALI' A
#
# COMPACT_ATOMS: atom_id res chain seq x y z
N MET A 1 -22.96 -9.66 14.56
CA MET A 1 -21.51 -9.42 14.39
C MET A 1 -21.35 -8.19 13.52
N ALA A 2 -20.94 -7.06 14.09
CA ALA A 2 -20.71 -5.85 13.30
C ALA A 2 -19.60 -6.13 12.29
N LEU A 3 -19.92 -6.11 10.99
CA LEU A 3 -18.95 -6.04 9.91
C LEU A 3 -18.18 -4.74 10.12
N ARG A 4 -17.10 -4.80 10.91
CA ARG A 4 -16.18 -3.69 11.06
C ARG A 4 -15.69 -3.39 9.65
N ARG A 5 -16.09 -2.24 9.10
CA ARG A 5 -15.60 -1.76 7.81
C ARG A 5 -14.09 -1.61 7.95
N THR A 6 -13.38 -2.57 7.41
CA THR A 6 -11.93 -2.63 7.45
C THR A 6 -11.42 -1.68 6.37
N ILE A 7 -10.99 -0.48 6.76
CA ILE A 7 -10.42 0.48 5.83
C ILE A 7 -8.94 0.18 5.66
N TYR A 8 -8.49 0.12 4.43
CA TYR A 8 -7.10 -0.06 4.05
C TYR A 8 -6.57 1.25 3.48
N ARG A 9 -5.27 1.50 3.62
CA ARG A 9 -4.58 2.63 2.99
C ARG A 9 -3.22 2.17 2.48
N LEU A 10 -2.68 2.92 1.52
CA LEU A 10 -1.35 2.67 0.97
C LEU A 10 -0.37 3.69 1.55
N THR A 11 0.73 3.19 2.09
CA THR A 11 1.82 3.99 2.66
C THR A 11 3.11 3.69 1.93
N GLY A 12 4.11 4.56 2.05
CA GLY A 12 5.48 4.21 1.70
C GLY A 12 6.05 3.14 2.64
N LEU A 13 7.23 2.63 2.29
CA LEU A 13 8.04 1.72 3.11
C LEU A 13 8.44 2.34 4.46
N ASP A 14 8.57 3.65 4.50
CA ASP A 14 8.85 4.45 5.69
C ASP A 14 7.63 4.63 6.60
N GLY A 15 6.45 4.16 6.16
CA GLY A 15 5.19 4.29 6.89
C GLY A 15 4.52 5.66 6.73
N ALA A 16 5.10 6.56 5.93
CA ALA A 16 4.45 7.81 5.54
C ALA A 16 3.30 7.56 4.56
N PRO A 17 2.24 8.40 4.56
CA PRO A 17 1.17 8.31 3.58
C PRO A 17 1.73 8.46 2.16
N HIS A 18 1.30 7.58 1.25
CA HIS A 18 1.81 7.60 -0.11
C HIS A 18 1.22 8.77 -0.89
N HIS A 19 2.04 9.70 -1.39
CA HIS A 19 1.57 11.00 -1.90
C HIS A 19 0.51 10.91 -3.01
N VAL A 20 0.52 9.83 -3.80
CA VAL A 20 -0.43 9.62 -4.91
C VAL A 20 -1.52 8.59 -4.60
N LEU A 21 -1.29 7.70 -3.64
CA LEU A 21 -2.15 6.54 -3.37
C LEU A 21 -2.77 6.57 -1.97
N ASP A 22 -2.67 7.72 -1.28
CA ASP A 22 -3.29 7.98 0.03
C ASP A 22 -4.81 8.11 -0.11
N ALA A 23 -5.44 6.99 -0.45
CA ALA A 23 -6.88 6.83 -0.56
C ALA A 23 -7.34 5.72 0.40
N PRO A 24 -8.54 5.86 0.99
CA PRO A 24 -9.15 4.80 1.78
C PRO A 24 -9.73 3.72 0.86
N TYR A 25 -9.22 2.51 0.96
CA TYR A 25 -9.72 1.33 0.27
C TYR A 25 -10.59 0.50 1.20
N GLU A 26 -11.73 0.01 0.72
CA GLU A 26 -12.61 -0.87 1.50
C GLU A 26 -12.19 -2.35 1.49
N SER A 27 -11.16 -2.68 0.72
CA SER A 27 -10.67 -4.06 0.54
C SER A 27 -9.18 -4.08 0.27
N ILE A 28 -8.51 -5.12 0.79
CA ILE A 28 -7.08 -5.36 0.56
C ILE A 28 -6.77 -5.54 -0.94
N ASP A 29 -7.67 -6.15 -1.69
CA ASP A 29 -7.48 -6.39 -3.12
C ASP A 29 -7.47 -5.07 -3.92
N ALA A 30 -8.37 -4.13 -3.57
CA ALA A 30 -8.38 -2.80 -4.18
C ALA A 30 -7.07 -2.04 -3.89
N ALA A 31 -6.57 -2.12 -2.66
CA ALA A 31 -5.28 -1.55 -2.27
C ALA A 31 -4.11 -2.22 -3.03
N LEU A 32 -4.10 -3.55 -3.13
CA LEU A 32 -3.08 -4.30 -3.87
C LEU A 32 -3.08 -3.98 -5.36
N ARG A 33 -4.26 -3.88 -5.99
CA ARG A 33 -4.38 -3.50 -7.41
C ARG A 33 -3.83 -2.10 -7.67
N ALA A 34 -4.18 -1.14 -6.81
CA ALA A 34 -3.65 0.22 -6.91
C ALA A 34 -2.12 0.25 -6.72
N ALA A 35 -1.60 -0.51 -5.75
CA ALA A 35 -0.16 -0.61 -5.54
C ALA A 35 0.56 -1.27 -6.72
N ASN A 36 0.02 -2.35 -7.29
CA ASN A 36 0.57 -2.99 -8.49
C ASN A 36 0.53 -2.05 -9.70
N SER A 37 -0.59 -1.36 -9.92
CA SER A 37 -0.73 -0.42 -11.04
C SER A 37 0.25 0.76 -10.91
N TRP A 38 0.48 1.25 -9.69
CA TRP A 38 1.52 2.24 -9.44
C TRP A 38 2.91 1.70 -9.75
N CYS A 39 3.20 0.50 -9.25
CA CYS A 39 4.48 -0.17 -9.43
C CYS A 39 4.84 -0.42 -10.89
N ASP A 40 3.85 -0.80 -11.70
CA ASP A 40 3.96 -1.07 -13.14
C ASP A 40 4.01 0.22 -13.98
N GLY A 41 3.36 1.28 -13.51
CA GLY A 41 3.37 2.59 -14.16
C GLY A 41 4.47 3.52 -13.66
N GLN A 42 4.08 4.48 -12.81
CA GLN A 42 4.94 5.57 -12.36
C GLN A 42 6.07 5.10 -11.43
N GLY A 43 5.82 4.07 -10.64
CA GLY A 43 6.76 3.48 -9.68
C GLY A 43 8.00 2.85 -10.34
N LEU A 44 7.94 2.43 -11.61
CA LEU A 44 9.11 1.95 -12.35
C LEU A 44 10.22 3.02 -12.50
N ARG A 45 9.84 4.30 -12.55
CA ARG A 45 10.77 5.43 -12.70
C ARG A 45 11.26 5.98 -11.36
N CYS A 46 10.67 5.51 -10.26
CA CYS A 46 10.95 5.97 -8.91
C CYS A 46 11.96 5.04 -8.20
N THR A 47 12.68 5.59 -7.24
CA THR A 47 13.57 4.84 -6.35
C THR A 47 12.79 3.83 -5.51
N ILE A 48 13.42 2.75 -5.05
CA ILE A 48 12.80 1.72 -4.18
C ILE A 48 12.11 2.30 -2.94
N LYS A 49 12.60 3.42 -2.40
CA LYS A 49 11.95 4.11 -1.29
C LYS A 49 10.57 4.67 -1.66
N ASP A 50 10.44 5.25 -2.85
CA ASP A 50 9.21 5.84 -3.38
C ASP A 50 8.31 4.80 -4.07
N ARG A 51 8.91 3.72 -4.58
CA ARG A 51 8.20 2.58 -5.18
C ARG A 51 7.66 1.62 -4.13
N GLY A 52 8.36 1.48 -3.01
CA GLY A 52 8.02 0.56 -1.95
C GLY A 52 6.73 0.96 -1.26
N ILE A 53 5.68 0.20 -1.51
CA ILE A 53 4.35 0.43 -0.95
C ILE A 53 4.10 -0.57 0.17
N GLY A 54 3.60 -0.09 1.30
CA GLY A 54 3.00 -0.88 2.38
C GLY A 54 1.49 -0.72 2.39
N VAL A 55 0.77 -1.83 2.60
CA VAL A 55 -0.68 -1.84 2.79
C VAL A 55 -0.96 -1.84 4.28
N GLN A 56 -1.59 -0.80 4.77
CA GLN A 56 -2.02 -0.70 6.15
C GLN A 56 -3.54 -0.87 6.28
N VAL A 57 -3.96 -1.39 7.42
CA VAL A 57 -5.37 -1.56 7.77
C VAL A 57 -5.69 -0.80 9.06
N LEU A 58 -6.83 -0.13 9.06
CA LEU A 58 -7.40 0.47 10.25
C LEU A 58 -8.00 -0.64 11.11
N ALA A 59 -7.28 -1.03 12.15
CA ALA A 59 -7.79 -1.94 13.14
C ALA A 59 -8.95 -1.27 13.90
N GLY A 60 -9.92 -2.07 14.37
CA GLY A 60 -11.10 -1.56 15.06
C GLY A 60 -10.82 -0.87 16.41
N ASN A 61 -9.56 -0.74 16.80
CA ASN A 61 -9.09 0.09 17.91
C ASN A 61 -8.63 1.49 17.47
N GLY A 62 -8.79 1.85 16.18
CA GLY A 62 -8.37 3.12 15.60
C GLY A 62 -6.88 3.19 15.21
N THR A 63 -6.14 2.08 15.31
CA THR A 63 -4.71 2.05 14.96
C THR A 63 -4.51 1.52 13.54
N TRP A 64 -3.58 2.11 12.80
CA TRP A 64 -3.13 1.59 11.52
C TRP A 64 -2.10 0.48 11.72
N ARG A 65 -2.30 -0.67 11.10
CA ARG A 65 -1.38 -1.81 11.16
C ARG A 65 -0.97 -2.20 9.75
N THR A 66 0.33 -2.33 9.50
CA THR A 66 0.81 -2.85 8.21
C THR A 66 0.46 -4.33 8.11
N VAL A 67 -0.23 -4.69 7.03
CA VAL A 67 -0.71 -6.06 6.78
C VAL A 67 0.18 -6.78 5.78
N CYS A 68 0.65 -6.04 4.77
CA CYS A 68 1.30 -6.62 3.60
C CYS A 68 2.18 -5.56 2.94
N TYR A 69 3.28 -6.01 2.34
CA TYR A 69 4.04 -5.23 1.37
C TYR A 69 3.95 -5.95 0.02
N PRO A 70 3.33 -5.36 -1.02
CA PRO A 70 3.37 -5.91 -2.36
C PRO A 70 4.80 -6.14 -2.84
N SER A 71 5.19 -7.40 -2.98
CA SER A 71 6.52 -7.81 -3.43
C SER A 71 6.88 -7.24 -4.80
N ASN A 72 5.87 -7.04 -5.66
CA ASN A 72 6.05 -6.41 -6.98
C ASN A 72 6.68 -5.01 -6.87
N CYS A 73 6.32 -4.26 -5.82
CA CYS A 73 6.87 -2.94 -5.49
C CYS A 73 8.30 -2.98 -4.95
N LEU A 74 8.69 -4.13 -4.40
CA LEU A 74 9.99 -4.35 -3.76
C LEU A 74 10.99 -5.05 -4.67
N GLN A 75 10.56 -5.50 -5.85
CA GLN A 75 11.44 -6.17 -6.79
C GLN A 75 12.37 -5.14 -7.42
N THR A 76 13.53 -4.96 -6.80
CA THR A 76 14.71 -4.40 -7.45
C THR A 76 14.87 -5.15 -8.77
N ALA A 77 14.90 -4.43 -9.88
CA ALA A 77 15.47 -4.99 -11.09
C ALA A 77 16.91 -5.39 -10.73
N LEU A 78 17.09 -6.67 -10.39
CA LEU A 78 18.39 -7.31 -10.36
C LEU A 78 18.83 -7.36 -11.81
N ILE A 79 19.47 -6.28 -12.25
CA ILE A 79 20.32 -6.23 -13.44
C ILE A 79 21.77 -6.28 -12.97
#